data_AF-A0A371GP27-F1
#
_entry.id   AF-A0A371GP27-F1
#
_cell.length_a   1.000
_cell.length_b   1.000
_cell.length_c   1.000
_cell.angle_alpha   90.00
_cell.angle_beta   90.00
_cell.angle_gamma   90.00
#
_symmetry.space_group_name_H-M   'P 1'
#
loop_
_entity.id
_entity.type
_entity.pdbx_description
1 polymer ?
#
loop_
_entity_poly.entity_id
_entity_poly.type
_entity_poly.pdbx_seq_one_letter_code
_entity_poly.pdbx_strand_id
1 'polypeptide(L)'
;MTSDNMSLFQFSRLTNGNYNNWCRRMKALLGSQDAWEVVEKDEAMFEMVSNASTSKEAWEILKTSLQGVDKVKKVRLQTLRGEFESLRMKESESISDFGNRVMAVVNQMRHYGENMENIRM
;
A
#
# COMPACT_ATOMS: atom_id res chain seq x y z
N MET A 1 -14.11 30.05 7.09
CA MET A 1 -15.26 29.42 6.40
C MET A 1 -15.06 29.61 4.92
N THR A 2 -14.62 28.55 4.24
CA THR A 2 -14.76 28.39 2.79
C THR A 2 -15.20 26.95 2.60
N SER A 3 -16.51 26.79 2.63
CA SER A 3 -17.21 25.64 2.07
C SER A 3 -16.91 25.57 0.56
N ASP A 4 -17.13 24.39 0.00
CA ASP A 4 -17.13 24.08 -1.44
C ASP A 4 -15.80 23.72 -2.09
N ASN A 5 -15.34 22.51 -1.81
CA ASN A 5 -14.83 21.62 -2.86
C ASN A 5 -15.03 20.12 -2.54
N MET A 6 -16.22 19.77 -2.05
CA MET A 6 -16.60 18.40 -1.65
C MET A 6 -17.78 17.85 -2.49
N SER A 7 -18.06 18.42 -3.67
CA SER A 7 -19.24 18.07 -4.48
C SER A 7 -18.97 17.17 -5.69
N LEU A 8 -17.72 16.73 -5.94
CA LEU A 8 -17.40 15.90 -7.11
C LEU A 8 -17.91 14.45 -7.04
N PHE A 9 -18.44 14.01 -5.89
CA PHE A 9 -18.93 12.64 -5.73
C PHE A 9 -20.27 12.58 -5.00
N GLN A 10 -21.36 12.78 -5.73
CA GLN A 10 -22.66 12.22 -5.31
C GLN A 10 -22.60 10.70 -5.42
N PHE A 11 -22.20 10.02 -4.33
CA PHE A 11 -22.33 8.58 -4.24
C PHE A 11 -23.79 8.23 -3.91
N SER A 12 -24.58 7.91 -4.94
CA SER A 12 -25.88 7.27 -4.76
C SER A 12 -25.74 5.99 -3.92
N ARG A 13 -26.77 5.65 -3.13
CA ARG A 13 -26.81 4.41 -2.33
C ARG A 13 -26.43 3.22 -3.21
N LEU A 14 -25.53 2.36 -2.74
CA LEU A 14 -25.15 1.15 -3.48
C LEU A 14 -26.41 0.30 -3.67
N THR A 15 -26.69 -0.07 -4.90
CA THR A 15 -27.75 -1.01 -5.25
C THR A 15 -27.14 -2.07 -6.15
N ASN A 16 -27.76 -3.25 -6.22
CA ASN A 16 -27.33 -4.28 -7.17
C ASN A 16 -27.24 -3.76 -8.62
N GLY A 17 -28.04 -2.76 -8.98
CA GLY A 17 -28.02 -2.14 -10.31
C GLY A 17 -26.83 -1.20 -10.58
N ASN A 18 -26.15 -0.68 -9.56
CA ASN A 18 -25.03 0.27 -9.74
C ASN A 18 -23.66 -0.27 -9.31
N TYR A 19 -23.60 -1.47 -8.75
CA TYR A 19 -22.37 -2.14 -8.29
C TYR A 19 -21.28 -2.21 -9.37
N ASN A 20 -21.63 -2.62 -10.60
CA ASN A 20 -20.66 -2.72 -11.69
C ASN A 20 -20.04 -1.37 -12.08
N ASN A 21 -20.82 -0.29 -12.04
CA ASN A 21 -20.31 1.06 -12.31
C ASN A 21 -19.47 1.57 -11.14
N TRP A 22 -19.84 1.23 -9.90
CA TRP A 22 -19.03 1.51 -8.71
C TRP A 22 -17.68 0.79 -8.76
N CYS A 23 -17.64 -0.52 -9.06
CA CYS A 23 -16.42 -1.29 -9.20
C CYS A 23 -15.51 -0.75 -10.32
N ARG A 24 -16.07 -0.38 -11.48
CA ARG A 24 -15.29 0.24 -12.56
C ARG A 24 -14.65 1.56 -12.13
N ARG A 25 -15.36 2.39 -11.38
CA ARG A 25 -14.85 3.66 -10.85
C ARG A 25 -13.77 3.43 -9.79
N MET A 26 -13.98 2.47 -8.88
CA MET A 26 -12.97 2.12 -7.87
C MET A 26 -11.73 1.50 -8.49
N LYS A 27 -11.86 0.65 -9.51
CA LYS A 27 -10.73 0.15 -10.31
C LYS A 27 -9.94 1.28 -10.98
N ALA A 28 -10.62 2.27 -11.56
CA ALA A 28 -9.96 3.42 -12.18
C ALA A 28 -9.22 4.31 -11.15
N LEU A 29 -9.81 4.51 -9.97
CA LEU A 29 -9.20 5.30 -8.89
C LEU A 29 -8.02 4.58 -8.25
N LEU A 30 -8.20 3.32 -7.83
CA LEU A 30 -7.18 2.55 -7.11
C LEU A 30 -6.10 1.97 -8.03
N GLY A 31 -6.43 1.66 -9.27
CA GLY A 31 -5.47 1.24 -10.29
C GLY A 31 -4.52 2.37 -10.71
N SER A 32 -4.91 3.64 -10.50
CA SER A 32 -3.99 4.78 -10.71
C SER A 32 -2.95 4.97 -9.59
N GLN A 33 -3.06 4.20 -8.50
CA GLN A 33 -2.24 4.31 -7.29
C GLN A 33 -1.51 3.01 -6.93
N ASP A 34 -1.47 2.01 -7.82
CA ASP A 34 -0.95 0.65 -7.56
C ASP A 34 -1.56 -0.02 -6.31
N ALA A 35 -2.69 0.48 -5.82
CA ALA A 35 -3.38 0.02 -4.62
C ALA A 35 -4.35 -1.13 -4.89
N TRP A 36 -4.70 -1.36 -6.17
CA TRP A 36 -5.67 -2.37 -6.57
C TRP A 36 -5.19 -3.80 -6.27
N GLU A 37 -3.89 -4.10 -6.43
CA GLU A 37 -3.34 -5.43 -6.10
C GLU A 37 -3.47 -5.77 -4.61
N VAL A 38 -3.39 -4.76 -3.73
CA VAL A 38 -3.52 -4.95 -2.28
C VAL A 38 -4.96 -5.31 -1.93
N VAL A 39 -5.93 -4.60 -2.52
CA VAL A 39 -7.36 -4.85 -2.28
C VAL A 39 -7.81 -6.18 -2.88
N GLU A 40 -7.24 -6.59 -4.01
CA GLU A 40 -7.59 -7.85 -4.68
C GLU A 40 -6.99 -9.09 -4.00
N LYS A 41 -5.80 -8.98 -3.39
CA LYS A 41 -5.11 -10.10 -2.73
C LYS A 41 -5.41 -10.21 -1.23
N ASP A 42 -5.92 -9.17 -0.59
CA ASP A 42 -6.23 -9.15 0.84
C ASP A 42 -7.69 -9.57 1.09
N GLU A 43 -7.87 -10.84 1.43
CA GLU A 43 -9.18 -11.47 1.70
C GLU A 43 -9.94 -10.76 2.85
N ALA A 44 -9.22 -10.26 3.86
CA ALA A 44 -9.82 -9.50 4.96
C ALA A 44 -10.31 -8.12 4.49
N MET A 45 -9.59 -7.49 3.55
CA MET A 45 -10.03 -6.25 2.93
C MET A 45 -11.31 -6.45 2.13
N PHE A 46 -11.38 -7.53 1.35
CA PHE A 46 -12.55 -7.88 0.57
C PHE A 46 -13.76 -8.12 1.48
N GLU A 47 -13.61 -8.91 2.56
CA GLU A 47 -14.67 -9.16 3.53
C GLU A 47 -15.16 -7.87 4.19
N MET A 48 -14.27 -6.99 4.66
CA MET A 48 -14.64 -5.72 5.28
C MET A 48 -15.42 -4.80 4.32
N VAL A 49 -15.00 -4.74 3.06
CA VAL A 49 -15.69 -3.93 2.04
C VAL A 49 -17.03 -4.55 1.64
N SER A 50 -17.12 -5.88 1.59
CA SER A 50 -18.36 -6.59 1.24
C SER A 50 -19.46 -6.44 2.30
N ASN A 51 -19.06 -6.25 3.57
CA ASN A 51 -19.96 -6.02 4.70
C ASN A 51 -20.46 -4.57 4.81
N ALA A 52 -19.97 -3.66 3.97
CA ALA A 52 -20.40 -2.27 3.99
C ALA A 52 -21.82 -2.12 3.45
N SER A 53 -22.68 -1.41 4.19
CA SER A 53 -24.07 -1.17 3.82
C SER A 53 -24.23 -0.06 2.78
N THR A 54 -23.20 0.77 2.58
CA THR A 54 -23.22 1.88 1.62
C THR A 54 -21.89 2.03 0.87
N SER A 55 -21.96 2.58 -0.34
CA SER A 55 -20.77 2.96 -1.14
C SER A 55 -19.82 3.89 -0.38
N LYS A 56 -20.36 4.76 0.48
CA LYS A 56 -19.59 5.70 1.29
C LYS A 56 -18.83 4.96 2.39
N GLU A 57 -19.47 4.02 3.06
CA GLU A 57 -18.85 3.18 4.09
C GLU A 57 -17.75 2.29 3.49
N ALA A 58 -18.03 1.63 2.36
CA ALA A 58 -17.03 0.85 1.62
C ALA A 58 -15.80 1.70 1.25
N TRP A 59 -16.02 2.93 0.80
CA TRP A 59 -14.95 3.86 0.45
C TRP A 59 -14.13 4.31 1.66
N GLU A 60 -14.77 4.65 2.79
CA GLU A 60 -14.04 5.07 4.00
C GLU A 60 -13.26 3.91 4.63
N ILE A 61 -13.77 2.67 4.55
CA ILE A 61 -13.03 1.45 4.95
C ILE A 61 -11.79 1.30 4.08
N LEU A 62 -11.95 1.30 2.75
CA LEU A 62 -10.83 1.19 1.80
C LEU A 62 -9.78 2.28 2.04
N LYS A 63 -10.21 3.53 2.16
CA LYS A 63 -9.32 4.67 2.36
C LYS A 63 -8.55 4.56 3.67
N THR A 64 -9.22 4.25 4.78
CA THR A 64 -8.60 4.08 6.09
C THR A 64 -7.58 2.95 6.06
N SER A 65 -7.96 1.81 5.51
CA SER A 65 -7.11 0.64 5.45
C SER A 65 -5.89 0.83 4.55
N LEU A 66 -6.06 1.40 3.35
CA LEU A 66 -4.94 1.72 2.46
C LEU A 66 -3.98 2.72 3.10
N GLN A 67 -4.50 3.76 3.79
CA GLN A 67 -3.66 4.66 4.57
C GLN A 67 -2.90 3.94 5.70
N GLY A 68 -3.52 2.95 6.34
CA GLY A 68 -2.88 2.07 7.31
C GLY A 68 -1.73 1.27 6.69
N VAL A 69 -1.99 0.63 5.55
CA VAL A 69 -0.99 -0.14 4.79
C VAL A 69 0.19 0.75 4.38
N ASP A 70 -0.06 1.95 3.86
CA ASP A 70 0.99 2.90 3.48
C ASP A 70 1.84 3.36 4.66
N LYS A 71 1.21 3.61 5.82
CA LYS A 71 1.94 3.95 7.05
C LYS A 71 2.82 2.80 7.50
N VAL A 72 2.31 1.57 7.49
CA VAL A 72 3.09 0.37 7.86
C VAL A 72 4.25 0.17 6.90
N LYS A 73 4.02 0.27 5.58
CA LYS A 73 5.09 0.21 4.56
C LYS A 73 6.18 1.25 4.84
N LYS A 74 5.81 2.52 5.09
CA LYS A 74 6.76 3.59 5.39
C LYS A 74 7.59 3.33 6.64
N VAL A 75 6.95 2.91 7.73
CA VAL A 75 7.67 2.57 8.97
C VAL A 75 8.65 1.42 8.72
N ARG A 76 8.21 0.38 8.01
CA ARG A 76 9.06 -0.77 7.71
C ARG A 76 10.26 -0.40 6.83
N LEU A 77 10.06 0.43 5.80
CA LEU A 77 11.14 0.96 4.98
C LEU A 77 12.14 1.78 5.79
N GLN A 78 11.68 2.63 6.71
CA GLN A 78 12.58 3.38 7.59
C GLN A 78 13.43 2.47 8.47
N THR A 79 12.84 1.42 9.04
CA THR A 79 13.60 0.41 9.79
C THR A 79 14.66 -0.27 8.92
N LEU A 80 14.29 -0.70 7.71
CA LEU A 80 15.20 -1.37 6.79
C LEU A 80 16.35 -0.48 6.31
N ARG A 81 16.10 0.83 6.10
CA ARG A 81 17.17 1.79 5.80
C ARG A 81 18.16 1.90 6.95
N GLY A 82 17.67 1.99 8.18
CA GLY A 82 18.53 1.97 9.37
C GLY A 82 19.33 0.67 9.51
N GLU A 83 18.71 -0.47 9.23
CA GLU A 83 19.41 -1.77 9.19
C GLU A 83 20.51 -1.76 8.13
N PHE A 84 20.21 -1.30 6.91
CA PHE A 84 21.16 -1.19 5.80
C PHE A 84 22.33 -0.26 6.14
N GLU A 85 22.07 0.95 6.64
CA GLU A 85 23.09 1.91 7.05
C GLU A 85 23.99 1.38 8.17
N SER A 86 23.44 0.52 9.04
CA SER A 86 24.19 -0.12 10.12
C SER A 86 24.98 -1.36 9.68
N LEU A 87 24.78 -1.84 8.44
CA LEU A 87 25.46 -3.03 7.94
C LEU A 87 26.96 -2.76 7.85
N ARG A 88 27.69 -3.63 8.54
CA ARG A 88 29.14 -3.71 8.49
C ARG A 88 29.54 -5.17 8.41
N MET A 89 30.60 -5.43 7.66
CA MET A 89 31.20 -6.74 7.57
C MET A 89 31.86 -7.06 8.92
N LYS A 90 31.68 -8.29 9.41
CA LYS A 90 32.34 -8.75 10.64
C LYS A 90 33.73 -9.30 10.31
N GLU A 91 34.64 -9.29 11.28
CA GLU A 91 36.01 -9.77 11.09
C GLU A 91 36.08 -11.26 10.68
N SER A 92 35.12 -12.07 11.15
CA SER A 92 35.04 -13.52 10.87
C SER A 92 34.11 -13.89 9.72
N GLU A 93 33.53 -12.91 9.03
CA GLU A 93 32.53 -13.13 7.99
C GLU A 93 33.18 -13.18 6.61
N SER A 94 32.70 -14.06 5.73
CA SER A 94 33.15 -14.06 4.34
C SER A 94 32.48 -12.97 3.52
N ILE A 95 33.11 -12.53 2.42
CA ILE A 95 32.51 -11.55 1.49
C ILE A 95 31.16 -12.06 0.96
N SER A 96 31.04 -13.36 0.70
CA SER A 96 29.79 -13.97 0.23
C SER A 96 28.68 -13.87 1.28
N ASP A 97 28.99 -14.14 2.55
CA ASP A 97 28.01 -14.06 3.64
C ASP A 97 27.54 -12.62 3.85
N PHE A 98 28.48 -11.66 3.79
CA PHE A 98 28.15 -10.24 3.85
C PHE A 98 27.24 -9.83 2.69
N GLY A 99 27.58 -10.22 1.46
CA GLY A 99 26.78 -9.97 0.27
C GLY A 99 25.36 -10.53 0.37
N ASN A 100 25.22 -11.73 0.92
CA ASN A 100 23.90 -12.33 1.17
C ASN A 100 23.06 -11.51 2.16
N ARG A 101 23.66 -10.98 3.23
CA ARG A 101 22.93 -10.10 4.18
C ARG A 101 22.50 -8.79 3.53
N VAL A 102 23.38 -8.16 2.76
CA VAL A 102 23.06 -6.94 2.01
C VAL A 102 21.89 -7.20 1.06
N MET A 103 21.95 -8.28 0.28
CA MET A 103 20.89 -8.66 -0.65
C MET A 103 19.57 -8.96 0.06
N ALA A 104 19.60 -9.59 1.24
CA ALA A 104 18.39 -9.85 2.02
C ALA A 104 17.66 -8.55 2.40
N VAL A 105 18.40 -7.55 2.92
CA VAL A 105 17.82 -6.24 3.29
C VAL A 105 17.29 -5.50 2.05
N VAL A 106 18.08 -5.47 0.97
CA VAL A 106 17.68 -4.83 -0.31
C VAL A 106 16.43 -5.47 -0.91
N ASN A 107 16.32 -6.80 -0.89
CA ASN A 107 15.14 -7.50 -1.41
C ASN A 107 13.89 -7.19 -0.57
N GLN A 108 14.04 -7.04 0.75
CA GLN A 108 12.93 -6.61 1.61
C GLN A 108 12.52 -5.15 1.31
N MET A 109 13.47 -4.24 1.10
CA MET A 109 13.18 -2.85 0.71
C MET A 109 12.41 -2.78 -0.62
N ARG A 110 12.83 -3.55 -1.62
CA ARG A 110 12.11 -3.69 -2.90
C ARG A 110 10.69 -4.21 -2.72
N HIS A 111 10.49 -5.20 -1.86
CA HIS A 111 9.17 -5.78 -1.60
C HIS A 111 8.17 -4.75 -1.04
N TYR A 112 8.64 -3.77 -0.24
CA TYR A 112 7.79 -2.71 0.31
C TYR A 112 7.60 -1.51 -0.63
N GLY A 113 8.05 -1.60 -1.88
CA GLY A 113 7.81 -0.59 -2.92
C GLY A 113 8.86 0.51 -2.99
N GLU A 114 10.05 0.30 -2.41
CA GLU A 114 11.14 1.24 -2.62
C GLU A 114 11.72 1.07 -4.03
N ASN A 115 11.61 2.13 -4.85
CA ASN A 115 12.25 2.15 -6.15
C ASN A 115 13.76 2.35 -5.95
N MET A 116 14.52 1.25 -6.04
CA MET A 116 15.97 1.19 -5.79
C MET A 116 16.80 2.05 -6.76
N GLU A 117 16.20 2.60 -7.82
CA GLU A 117 16.87 3.50 -8.77
C GLU A 117 17.39 4.80 -8.11
N ASN A 118 16.83 5.19 -6.97
CA ASN A 118 17.27 6.37 -6.19
C ASN A 118 18.27 6.06 -5.07
N ILE A 119 18.62 4.79 -4.84
CA ILE A 119 19.69 4.46 -3.90
C ILE A 119 21.00 4.51 -4.69
N ARG A 120 21.65 5.67 -4.67
CA ARG A 120 23.04 5.79 -5.15
C ARG A 120 23.91 4.86 -4.31
N MET A 121 24.35 3.76 -4.92
CA MET A 121 25.50 2.97 -4.46
C MET A 121 26.78 3.78 -4.55
#